data_AF-A0AAD9UVU9-F1
#
_entry.id   AF-A0AAD9UVU9-F1
#
_cell.length_a   1.000
_cell.length_b   1.000
_cell.length_c   1.000
_cell.angle_alpha   90.00
_cell.angle_beta   90.00
_cell.angle_gamma   90.00
#
_symmetry.space_group_name_H-M   'P 1'
#
loop_
_entity.id
_entity.type
_entity.pdbx_description
1 polymer ?
#
loop_
_entity_poly.entity_id
_entity_poly.type
_entity_poly.pdbx_seq_one_letter_code
_entity_poly.pdbx_strand_id
1 'polypeptide(L)'
;MDHGHGLIDRILIATPLAFRPTLSEMETAANDLSTEVVSDFDELFQIINSIEENTKFTFDEDAFQLLRETIDRFVIDVNDAIREGRVPPKSKTPELVPRMAAALHVFNHSMVQLLAGVPSTPPPVQIAKTTLERASDFVQHLESQKDILCQFLKEVTNTICDKTIEQPSSETVKQNILYTPGPVVSYRAFKHGKRSSRSIAETEYQRATESLQDGGFGRIVEFRVPRARSACKVFIKSKPEPYPTSAPLSSTEFDSLVAMPIHKDITQPMVDYLHRNDYL
;
A
#
# COMPACT_ATOMS: atom_id res chain seq x y z
N MET A 1 -3.44 -8.49 -13.56
CA MET A 1 -4.68 -7.71 -13.31
C MET A 1 -5.04 -7.91 -11.83
N ASP A 2 -4.12 -7.56 -10.93
CA ASP A 2 -4.15 -8.06 -9.52
C ASP A 2 -4.08 -6.93 -8.49
N HIS A 3 -4.56 -5.74 -8.85
CA HIS A 3 -4.62 -4.57 -7.96
C HIS A 3 -6.03 -4.36 -7.37
N GLY A 4 -6.82 -5.42 -7.26
CA GLY A 4 -8.14 -5.35 -6.64
C GLY A 4 -7.98 -5.24 -5.13
N HIS A 5 -8.42 -4.13 -4.54
CA HIS A 5 -8.71 -3.99 -3.11
C HIS A 5 -9.83 -4.94 -2.63
N GLY A 6 -10.01 -6.10 -3.27
CA GLY A 6 -11.12 -7.02 -3.03
C GLY A 6 -11.16 -7.57 -1.60
N LEU A 7 -10.09 -7.42 -0.81
CA LEU A 7 -10.12 -7.71 0.63
C LEU A 7 -10.78 -6.58 1.44
N ILE A 8 -10.46 -5.32 1.14
CA ILE A 8 -11.00 -4.14 1.84
C ILE A 8 -12.45 -3.90 1.44
N ASP A 9 -12.81 -4.09 0.16
CA ASP A 9 -14.18 -4.02 -0.34
C ASP A 9 -15.11 -5.09 0.28
N ARG A 10 -14.56 -6.11 0.96
CA ARG A 10 -15.30 -7.17 1.67
C ARG A 10 -15.37 -6.92 3.19
N ILE A 11 -14.63 -5.94 3.70
CA ILE A 11 -14.64 -5.57 5.11
C ILE A 11 -15.56 -4.36 5.26
N LEU A 12 -16.86 -4.63 5.31
CA LEU A 12 -17.85 -3.67 5.83
C LEU A 12 -17.80 -3.75 7.36
N ILE A 13 -16.86 -3.04 7.98
CA ILE A 13 -16.90 -2.80 9.43
C ILE A 13 -17.65 -1.49 9.63
N ALA A 14 -18.93 -1.60 9.98
CA ALA A 14 -19.62 -0.52 10.64
C ALA A 14 -19.39 -0.67 12.14
N THR A 15 -18.43 0.06 12.68
CA THR A 15 -18.54 0.50 14.08
C THR A 15 -19.15 1.88 14.00
N PRO A 16 -20.50 2.02 14.03
CA PRO A 16 -21.07 3.35 14.13
C PRO A 16 -20.43 4.01 15.35
N LEU A 17 -19.91 5.22 15.16
CA LEU A 17 -19.61 6.11 16.27
C LEU A 17 -20.95 6.45 16.91
N ALA A 18 -21.44 5.57 17.77
CA ALA A 18 -22.65 5.80 18.53
C ALA A 18 -22.35 6.95 19.50
N PHE A 19 -23.12 8.03 19.39
CA PHE A 19 -23.13 9.02 20.45
C PHE A 19 -23.49 8.32 21.75
N ARG A 20 -22.73 8.64 22.80
CA ARG A 20 -23.04 8.09 24.12
C ARG A 20 -24.40 8.66 24.53
N PRO A 21 -25.42 7.82 24.77
CA PRO A 21 -26.71 8.31 25.21
C PRO A 21 -26.56 9.04 26.54
N THR A 22 -27.35 10.09 26.73
CA THR A 22 -27.47 10.80 28.00
C THR A 22 -28.11 9.90 29.05
N LEU A 23 -27.92 10.23 30.34
CA LEU A 23 -28.57 9.49 31.42
C LEU A 23 -30.10 9.47 31.26
N SER A 24 -30.69 10.58 30.84
CA SER A 24 -32.14 10.67 30.59
C SER A 24 -32.60 9.75 29.45
N GLU A 25 -31.83 9.64 28.37
CA GLU A 25 -32.15 8.72 27.26
C GLU A 25 -32.00 7.26 27.68
N MET A 26 -30.99 6.95 28.51
CA MET A 26 -30.82 5.61 29.07
C MET A 26 -31.96 5.24 30.03
N GLU A 27 -32.38 6.16 30.90
CA GLU A 27 -33.49 5.95 31.84
C GLU A 27 -34.83 5.82 31.10
N THR A 28 -35.06 6.64 30.07
CA THR A 28 -36.26 6.55 29.22
C THR A 28 -36.29 5.21 28.49
N ALA A 29 -35.20 4.85 27.81
CA ALA A 29 -35.11 3.57 27.11
C ALA A 29 -35.28 2.37 28.06
N ALA A 30 -34.74 2.43 29.28
CA ALA A 30 -34.90 1.37 30.28
C ALA A 30 -36.36 1.24 30.77
N ASN A 31 -37.06 2.36 30.97
CA ASN A 31 -38.47 2.36 31.31
C ASN A 31 -39.31 1.81 30.15
N ASP A 32 -39.04 2.22 28.92
CA ASP A 32 -39.74 1.73 27.73
C ASP A 32 -39.53 0.22 27.56
N LEU A 33 -38.28 -0.26 27.65
CA LEU A 33 -37.94 -1.69 27.56
C LEU A 33 -38.65 -2.53 28.62
N SER A 34 -38.86 -1.98 29.83
CA SER A 34 -39.55 -2.68 30.92
C SER A 34 -41.05 -2.92 30.64
N THR A 35 -41.60 -2.18 29.68
CA THR A 35 -42.99 -2.30 29.23
C THR A 35 -43.15 -3.09 27.93
N GLU A 36 -42.06 -3.36 27.21
CA GLU A 36 -42.10 -4.10 25.95
C GLU A 36 -42.16 -5.62 26.18
N VAL A 37 -42.93 -6.29 25.32
CA VAL A 37 -43.20 -7.75 25.40
C VAL A 37 -42.06 -8.58 24.79
N VAL A 38 -40.99 -7.94 24.32
CA VAL A 38 -39.95 -8.58 23.49
C VAL A 38 -38.92 -9.31 24.37
N SER A 39 -39.35 -10.40 25.01
CA SER A 39 -38.43 -11.37 25.63
C SER A 39 -37.93 -12.43 24.65
N ASP A 40 -38.53 -12.50 23.46
CA ASP A 40 -38.27 -13.55 22.46
C ASP A 40 -38.17 -12.96 21.04
N PHE A 41 -37.00 -13.13 20.43
CA PHE A 41 -36.73 -12.73 19.04
C PHE A 41 -36.86 -13.92 18.07
N ASP A 42 -37.13 -15.13 18.56
CA ASP A 42 -37.27 -16.33 17.72
C ASP A 42 -38.42 -16.17 16.74
N GLU A 43 -39.49 -15.48 17.14
CA GLU A 43 -40.60 -15.13 16.24
C GLU A 43 -40.08 -14.26 15.08
N LEU A 44 -39.29 -13.22 15.36
CA LEU A 44 -38.68 -12.36 14.32
C LEU A 44 -37.81 -13.16 13.34
N PHE A 45 -36.97 -14.08 13.84
CA PHE A 45 -36.13 -14.92 12.99
C PHE A 45 -36.95 -15.92 12.17
N GLN A 46 -37.98 -16.53 12.75
CA GLN A 46 -38.89 -17.42 12.03
C GLN A 46 -39.60 -16.70 10.90
N ILE A 47 -39.99 -15.44 11.08
CA ILE A 47 -40.65 -14.63 10.05
C ILE A 47 -39.72 -14.38 8.89
N ILE A 48 -38.50 -13.89 9.17
CA ILE A 48 -37.49 -13.63 8.14
C ILE A 48 -37.19 -14.93 7.37
N ASN A 49 -37.11 -16.06 8.07
CA ASN A 49 -36.87 -17.38 7.46
C ASN A 49 -38.10 -17.95 6.72
N SER A 50 -39.31 -17.49 7.04
CA SER A 50 -40.56 -17.93 6.41
C SER A 50 -40.85 -17.23 5.08
N ILE A 51 -40.12 -16.16 4.77
CA ILE A 51 -40.22 -15.49 3.48
C ILE A 51 -39.77 -16.47 2.40
N GLU A 52 -40.67 -16.81 1.48
CA GLU A 52 -40.37 -17.74 0.40
C GLU A 52 -39.15 -17.24 -0.40
N GLU A 53 -38.22 -18.15 -0.72
CA GLU A 53 -36.98 -17.84 -1.47
C GLU A 53 -37.24 -17.08 -2.79
N ASN A 54 -38.46 -17.19 -3.34
CA ASN A 54 -38.86 -16.56 -4.60
C ASN A 54 -39.63 -15.24 -4.44
N THR A 55 -39.76 -14.70 -3.23
CA THR A 55 -40.46 -13.42 -3.00
C THR A 55 -39.70 -12.29 -3.70
N LYS A 56 -40.34 -11.66 -4.69
CA LYS A 56 -39.77 -10.54 -5.45
C LYS A 56 -40.34 -9.22 -4.97
N PHE A 57 -39.56 -8.48 -4.20
CA PHE A 57 -39.91 -7.11 -3.85
C PHE A 57 -39.71 -6.17 -5.03
N THR A 58 -40.64 -5.23 -5.20
CA THR A 58 -40.60 -4.18 -6.23
C THR A 58 -40.63 -2.82 -5.56
N PHE A 59 -40.03 -1.81 -6.18
CA PHE A 59 -40.15 -0.43 -5.71
C PHE A 59 -41.50 0.15 -6.13
N ASP A 60 -42.06 1.05 -5.31
CA ASP A 60 -43.11 1.96 -5.80
C ASP A 60 -42.55 2.91 -6.89
N GLU A 61 -43.43 3.63 -7.58
CA GLU A 61 -43.03 4.48 -8.71
C GLU A 61 -42.03 5.57 -8.27
N ASP A 62 -42.26 6.18 -7.10
CA ASP A 62 -41.40 7.26 -6.59
C ASP A 62 -40.02 6.75 -6.16
N ALA A 63 -39.96 5.57 -5.52
CA ALA A 63 -38.74 4.88 -5.16
C ALA A 63 -37.98 4.42 -6.40
N PHE A 64 -38.68 3.90 -7.41
CA PHE A 64 -38.08 3.50 -8.66
C PHE A 64 -37.44 4.69 -9.38
N GLN A 65 -38.16 5.82 -9.44
CA GLN A 65 -37.64 7.05 -10.02
C GLN A 65 -36.41 7.57 -9.27
N LEU A 66 -36.44 7.57 -7.93
CA LEU A 66 -35.28 7.95 -7.10
C LEU A 66 -34.08 7.04 -7.34
N LEU A 67 -34.29 5.72 -7.41
CA LEU A 67 -33.21 4.76 -7.68
C LEU A 67 -32.59 5.01 -9.06
N ARG A 68 -33.43 5.26 -10.07
CA ARG A 68 -32.98 5.57 -11.43
C ARG A 68 -32.13 6.84 -11.46
N GLU A 69 -32.58 7.91 -10.83
CA GLU A 69 -31.83 9.17 -10.73
C GLU A 69 -30.48 8.98 -10.02
N THR A 70 -30.46 8.15 -8.98
CA THR A 70 -29.23 7.81 -8.25
C THR A 70 -28.23 7.07 -9.14
N ILE A 71 -28.71 6.10 -9.93
CA ILE A 71 -27.88 5.36 -10.89
C ILE A 71 -27.37 6.28 -12.00
N ASP A 72 -28.24 7.10 -12.58
CA ASP A 72 -27.88 8.03 -13.66
C ASP A 72 -26.84 9.05 -13.17
N ARG A 73 -26.99 9.58 -11.95
CA ARG A 73 -25.99 10.45 -11.32
C ARG A 73 -24.64 9.76 -11.19
N PHE A 74 -24.62 8.53 -10.68
CA PHE A 74 -23.38 7.77 -10.54
C PHE A 74 -22.68 7.53 -11.88
N VAL A 75 -23.45 7.21 -12.94
CA VAL A 75 -22.91 7.03 -14.30
C VAL A 75 -22.30 8.33 -14.83
N ILE A 76 -22.93 9.48 -14.57
CA ILE A 76 -22.37 10.81 -14.93
C ILE A 76 -21.03 11.01 -14.22
N ASP A 77 -20.97 10.80 -12.91
CA ASP A 77 -19.76 11.01 -12.11
C ASP A 77 -18.59 10.11 -12.57
N VAL A 78 -18.90 8.85 -12.91
CA VAL A 78 -17.92 7.92 -13.49
C VAL A 78 -17.40 8.42 -14.83
N ASN A 79 -18.29 8.80 -15.74
CA ASN A 79 -17.90 9.24 -17.08
C ASN A 79 -17.11 10.54 -17.05
N ASP A 80 -17.47 11.48 -16.18
CA ASP A 80 -16.75 12.75 -16.05
C ASP A 80 -15.35 12.55 -15.46
N ALA A 81 -15.20 11.67 -14.47
CA ALA A 81 -13.88 11.30 -13.97
C ALA A 81 -12.98 10.69 -15.07
N ILE A 82 -13.54 9.81 -15.92
CA ILE A 82 -12.81 9.23 -17.06
C ILE A 82 -12.38 10.31 -18.04
N ARG A 83 -13.29 11.22 -18.43
CA ARG A 83 -13.01 12.31 -19.38
C ARG A 83 -11.90 13.24 -18.90
N GLU A 84 -11.84 13.49 -17.61
CA GLU A 84 -10.84 14.35 -16.99
C GLU A 84 -9.52 13.62 -16.67
N GLY A 85 -9.40 12.32 -17.00
CA GLY A 85 -8.22 11.51 -16.67
C GLY A 85 -8.05 11.24 -15.17
N ARG A 86 -9.11 11.47 -14.37
CA ARG A 86 -9.15 11.14 -12.94
C ARG A 86 -9.51 9.67 -12.75
N VAL A 87 -9.22 9.16 -11.56
CA VAL A 87 -9.66 7.82 -11.17
C VAL A 87 -11.17 7.86 -10.91
N PRO A 88 -11.99 7.02 -11.58
CA PRO A 88 -13.44 7.01 -11.35
C PRO A 88 -13.78 6.62 -9.91
N PRO A 89 -14.94 7.06 -9.40
CA PRO A 89 -15.42 6.64 -8.09
C PRO A 89 -15.57 5.12 -8.06
N LYS A 90 -14.85 4.48 -7.14
CA LYS A 90 -14.93 3.04 -6.88
C LYS A 90 -15.96 2.79 -5.78
N SER A 91 -17.23 2.81 -6.16
CA SER A 91 -18.35 2.58 -5.24
C SER A 91 -19.32 1.56 -5.86
N LYS A 92 -20.01 0.83 -4.97
CA LYS A 92 -21.09 -0.10 -5.31
C LYS A 92 -22.45 0.43 -4.83
N THR A 93 -22.55 1.73 -4.58
CA THR A 93 -23.79 2.36 -4.09
C THR A 93 -25.01 2.00 -4.94
N PRO A 94 -24.96 2.05 -6.30
CA PRO A 94 -26.08 1.63 -7.15
C PRO A 94 -26.60 0.22 -6.87
N GLU A 95 -25.72 -0.73 -6.51
CA GLU A 95 -26.09 -2.11 -6.19
C GLU A 95 -26.42 -2.32 -4.72
N LEU A 96 -25.78 -1.56 -3.82
CA LEU A 96 -25.94 -1.71 -2.37
C LEU A 96 -27.24 -1.07 -1.87
N VAL A 97 -27.61 0.11 -2.37
CA VAL A 97 -28.83 0.81 -1.98
C VAL A 97 -30.09 -0.06 -2.14
N PRO A 98 -30.37 -0.68 -3.31
CA PRO A 98 -31.57 -1.51 -3.45
C PRO A 98 -31.53 -2.78 -2.58
N ARG A 99 -30.34 -3.37 -2.37
CA ARG A 99 -30.18 -4.55 -1.48
C ARG A 99 -30.45 -4.18 -0.03
N MET A 100 -29.95 -3.03 0.42
CA MET A 100 -30.17 -2.52 1.76
C MET A 100 -31.64 -2.13 1.95
N ALA A 101 -32.27 -1.52 0.95
CA ALA A 101 -33.69 -1.16 1.00
C ALA A 101 -34.57 -2.40 1.17
N ALA A 102 -34.29 -3.50 0.45
CA ALA A 102 -35.02 -4.75 0.62
C ALA A 102 -34.83 -5.36 2.02
N ALA A 103 -33.59 -5.36 2.53
CA ALA A 103 -33.31 -5.86 3.88
C ALA A 103 -34.00 -5.02 4.97
N LEU A 104 -33.91 -3.69 4.87
CA LEU A 104 -34.58 -2.76 5.79
C LEU A 104 -36.10 -2.87 5.72
N HIS A 105 -36.66 -3.09 4.53
CA HIS A 105 -38.09 -3.27 4.34
C HIS A 105 -38.63 -4.47 5.13
N VAL A 106 -37.98 -5.63 4.95
CA VAL A 106 -38.33 -6.86 5.66
C VAL A 106 -38.13 -6.72 7.17
N PHE A 107 -36.98 -6.17 7.57
CA PHE A 107 -36.63 -6.02 8.98
C PHE A 107 -37.58 -5.05 9.70
N ASN A 108 -37.82 -3.86 9.14
CA ASN A 108 -38.68 -2.86 9.76
C ASN A 108 -40.12 -3.35 9.88
N HIS A 109 -40.65 -4.03 8.86
CA HIS A 109 -41.98 -4.61 8.92
C HIS A 109 -42.10 -5.62 10.07
N SER A 110 -41.16 -6.56 10.14
CA SER A 110 -41.15 -7.61 11.18
C SER A 110 -40.98 -7.01 12.58
N MET A 111 -40.08 -6.04 12.72
CA MET A 111 -39.80 -5.36 13.99
C MET A 111 -41.01 -4.54 14.47
N VAL A 112 -41.69 -3.81 13.58
CA VAL A 112 -42.89 -3.03 13.94
C VAL A 112 -44.01 -3.94 14.44
N GLN A 113 -44.20 -5.12 13.83
CA GLN A 113 -45.21 -6.08 14.28
C GLN A 113 -44.86 -6.69 15.64
N LEU A 114 -43.58 -7.04 15.83
CA LEU A 114 -43.08 -7.56 17.10
C LEU A 114 -43.28 -6.54 18.24
N LEU A 115 -42.89 -5.28 18.01
CA LEU A 115 -43.05 -4.19 18.98
C LEU A 115 -44.52 -3.89 19.29
N ALA A 116 -45.41 -4.03 18.32
CA ALA A 116 -46.85 -3.87 18.50
C ALA A 116 -47.53 -5.08 19.18
N GLY A 117 -46.82 -6.19 19.38
CA GLY A 117 -47.38 -7.43 19.93
C GLY A 117 -48.47 -8.05 19.05
N VAL A 118 -48.45 -7.78 17.73
CA VAL A 118 -49.42 -8.32 16.78
C VAL A 118 -48.87 -9.57 16.10
N PRO A 119 -49.73 -10.53 15.71
CA PRO A 119 -49.28 -11.70 14.97
C PRO A 119 -48.57 -11.28 13.68
N SER A 120 -47.47 -11.96 13.40
CA SER A 120 -46.70 -11.68 12.20
C SER A 120 -47.48 -11.92 10.92
N THR A 121 -47.26 -11.04 9.95
CA THR A 121 -47.69 -11.19 8.58
C THR A 121 -46.52 -11.00 7.62
N PRO A 122 -46.61 -11.53 6.39
CA PRO A 122 -45.60 -11.25 5.37
C PRO A 122 -45.44 -9.75 5.11
N PRO A 123 -44.23 -9.27 4.82
CA PRO A 123 -44.00 -7.89 4.43
C PRO A 123 -44.69 -7.58 3.09
N PRO A 124 -45.13 -6.32 2.87
CA PRO A 124 -45.67 -5.89 1.59
C PRO A 124 -44.68 -6.13 0.45
N VAL A 125 -45.16 -6.42 -0.75
CA VAL A 125 -44.29 -6.64 -1.92
C VAL A 125 -43.68 -5.33 -2.43
N GLN A 126 -44.36 -4.21 -2.21
CA GLN A 126 -43.90 -2.88 -2.62
C GLN A 126 -43.05 -2.21 -1.53
N ILE A 127 -41.84 -1.79 -1.91
CA ILE A 127 -40.92 -1.03 -1.07
C ILE A 127 -41.20 0.46 -1.30
N ALA A 128 -41.52 1.16 -0.21
CA ALA A 128 -41.80 2.58 -0.23
C ALA A 128 -40.55 3.44 -0.48
N LYS A 129 -40.72 4.61 -1.10
CA LYS A 129 -39.65 5.62 -1.28
C LYS A 129 -38.90 5.93 0.01
N THR A 130 -39.61 6.09 1.13
CA THR A 130 -39.01 6.41 2.43
C THR A 130 -38.02 5.34 2.92
N THR A 131 -38.29 4.06 2.62
CA THR A 131 -37.37 2.97 2.94
C THR A 131 -36.12 3.03 2.06
N LEU A 132 -36.26 3.39 0.80
CA LEU A 132 -35.13 3.58 -0.12
C LEU A 132 -34.26 4.79 0.25
N GLU A 133 -34.86 5.88 0.70
CA GLU A 133 -34.14 7.07 1.20
C GLU A 133 -33.29 6.70 2.43
N ARG A 134 -33.88 6.00 3.41
CA ARG A 134 -33.14 5.51 4.60
C ARG A 134 -32.02 4.54 4.23
N ALA A 135 -32.26 3.67 3.24
CA ALA A 135 -31.22 2.77 2.74
C ALA A 135 -30.06 3.55 2.09
N SER A 136 -30.39 4.60 1.34
CA SER A 136 -29.39 5.50 0.74
C SER A 136 -28.55 6.21 1.81
N ASP A 137 -29.20 6.78 2.83
CA ASP A 137 -28.51 7.44 3.95
C ASP A 137 -27.56 6.48 4.67
N PHE A 138 -28.01 5.24 4.92
CA PHE A 138 -27.20 4.23 5.56
C PHE A 138 -26.00 3.81 4.70
N VAL A 139 -26.20 3.56 3.41
CA VAL A 139 -25.11 3.22 2.49
C VAL A 139 -24.12 4.38 2.36
N GLN A 140 -24.59 5.62 2.30
CA GLN A 140 -23.73 6.80 2.26
C GLN A 140 -22.91 6.93 3.55
N HIS A 141 -23.51 6.65 4.72
CA HIS A 141 -22.78 6.59 5.97
C HIS A 141 -21.68 5.53 5.92
N LEU A 142 -21.97 4.32 5.44
CA LEU A 142 -20.98 3.24 5.31
C LEU A 142 -19.82 3.62 4.37
N GLU A 143 -20.11 4.25 3.23
CA GLU A 143 -19.09 4.74 2.31
C GLU A 143 -18.20 5.81 2.99
N SER A 144 -18.78 6.69 3.80
CA SER A 144 -17.98 7.67 4.57
C SER A 144 -17.03 7.01 5.57
N GLN A 145 -17.47 5.94 6.25
CA GLN A 145 -16.62 5.19 7.18
C GLN A 145 -15.48 4.47 6.45
N LYS A 146 -15.78 3.89 5.29
CA LYS A 146 -14.78 3.26 4.41
C LYS A 146 -13.71 4.27 3.99
N ASP A 147 -14.10 5.48 3.63
CA ASP A 147 -13.16 6.52 3.22
C ASP A 147 -12.25 6.96 4.38
N ILE A 148 -12.81 7.12 5.59
CA ILE A 148 -12.03 7.40 6.82
C ILE A 148 -11.01 6.29 7.10
N LEU A 149 -11.44 5.03 7.03
CA LEU A 149 -10.54 3.89 7.23
C LEU A 149 -9.43 3.86 6.16
N CYS A 150 -9.78 4.10 4.89
CA CYS A 150 -8.80 4.15 3.81
C CYS A 150 -7.79 5.30 4.01
N GLN A 151 -8.24 6.46 4.49
CA GLN A 151 -7.36 7.58 4.83
C GLN A 151 -6.39 7.19 5.95
N PHE A 152 -6.90 6.59 7.03
CA PHE A 152 -6.08 6.11 8.14
C PHE A 152 -5.05 5.06 7.71
N LEU A 153 -5.47 4.07 6.91
CA LEU A 153 -4.56 3.05 6.38
C LEU A 153 -3.47 3.67 5.50
N LYS A 154 -3.81 4.66 4.67
CA LYS A 154 -2.82 5.39 3.87
C LYS A 154 -1.84 6.16 4.76
N GLU A 155 -2.32 6.82 5.81
CA GLU A 155 -1.48 7.56 6.75
C GLU A 155 -0.48 6.62 7.47
N VAL A 156 -0.97 5.51 8.01
CA VAL A 156 -0.14 4.48 8.63
C VAL A 156 0.86 3.90 7.63
N THR A 157 0.39 3.53 6.43
CA THR A 157 1.24 2.92 5.40
C THR A 157 2.29 3.89 4.89
N ASN A 158 1.95 5.15 4.62
CA ASN A 158 2.91 6.16 4.16
C ASN A 158 3.95 6.51 5.23
N THR A 159 3.59 6.37 6.51
CA THR A 159 4.51 6.59 7.63
C THR A 159 5.50 5.42 7.79
N ILE A 160 5.09 4.20 7.45
CA ILE A 160 5.87 2.96 7.67
C ILE A 160 6.63 2.52 6.40
N CYS A 161 6.13 2.84 5.21
CA CYS A 161 6.83 2.51 3.97
C CYS A 161 8.12 3.32 3.86
N ASP A 162 9.26 2.62 3.95
CA ASP A 162 10.59 3.18 3.67
C ASP A 162 10.56 3.91 2.32
N LYS A 163 11.09 5.14 2.29
CA LYS A 163 11.25 5.93 1.06
C LYS A 163 11.90 5.05 0.00
N THR A 164 11.30 4.97 -1.19
CA THR A 164 11.81 4.25 -2.36
C THR A 164 13.32 4.48 -2.47
N ILE A 165 14.12 3.45 -2.21
CA ILE A 165 15.56 3.51 -2.44
C ILE A 165 15.72 3.41 -3.95
N GLU A 166 15.91 4.56 -4.60
CA GLU A 166 16.22 4.60 -6.03
C GLU A 166 17.44 3.70 -6.30
N GLN A 167 17.38 2.93 -7.38
CA GLN A 167 18.54 2.16 -7.80
C GLN A 167 19.70 3.13 -8.04
N PRO A 168 20.87 2.91 -7.42
CA PRO A 168 21.99 3.83 -7.57
C PRO A 168 22.39 3.90 -9.05
N SER A 169 22.47 5.11 -9.58
CA SER A 169 22.90 5.32 -10.95
C SER A 169 24.33 4.78 -11.16
N SER A 170 24.69 4.42 -12.40
CA SER A 170 26.05 4.00 -12.75
C SER A 170 27.10 5.00 -12.24
N GLU A 171 26.81 6.30 -12.32
CA GLU A 171 27.70 7.36 -11.85
C GLU A 171 27.87 7.35 -10.33
N THR A 172 26.79 7.10 -9.58
CA THR A 172 26.84 6.93 -8.13
C THR A 172 27.70 5.74 -7.73
N VAL A 173 27.66 4.63 -8.49
CA VAL A 173 28.51 3.47 -8.23
C VAL A 173 29.98 3.82 -8.47
N LYS A 174 30.33 4.44 -9.61
CA LYS A 174 31.69 4.89 -9.92
C LYS A 174 32.23 5.82 -8.85
N GLN A 175 31.43 6.82 -8.47
CA GLN A 175 31.77 7.75 -7.42
C GLN A 175 32.08 6.99 -6.13
N ASN A 176 31.19 6.11 -5.67
CA ASN A 176 31.42 5.35 -4.44
C ASN A 176 32.68 4.47 -4.48
N ILE A 177 33.07 3.93 -5.65
CA ILE A 177 34.34 3.20 -5.82
C ILE A 177 35.53 4.14 -5.59
N LEU A 178 35.53 5.31 -6.22
CA LEU A 178 36.62 6.29 -6.07
C LEU A 178 36.68 6.88 -4.65
N TYR A 179 35.54 7.02 -3.97
CA TYR A 179 35.46 7.44 -2.57
C TYR A 179 35.83 6.35 -1.54
N THR A 180 36.01 5.09 -1.97
CA THR A 180 36.41 4.02 -1.04
C THR A 180 37.84 4.26 -0.54
N PRO A 181 38.12 4.31 0.77
CA PRO A 181 39.48 4.56 1.26
C PRO A 181 40.52 3.54 0.77
N GLY A 182 41.70 4.06 0.40
CA GLY A 182 42.87 3.29 0.01
C GLY A 182 43.05 3.09 -1.50
N PRO A 183 44.22 2.58 -1.92
CA PRO A 183 44.59 2.44 -3.32
C PRO A 183 43.96 1.21 -4.00
N VAL A 184 43.53 0.21 -3.21
CA VAL A 184 42.95 -1.05 -3.70
C VAL A 184 41.51 -1.20 -3.25
N VAL A 185 40.61 -1.47 -4.19
CA VAL A 185 39.20 -1.71 -3.93
C VAL A 185 38.82 -3.09 -4.46
N SER A 186 38.37 -3.98 -3.57
CA SER A 186 37.66 -5.21 -3.96
C SER A 186 36.15 -5.00 -3.83
N TYR A 187 35.35 -5.85 -4.49
CA TYR A 187 33.88 -5.80 -4.34
C TYR A 187 33.44 -5.92 -2.88
N ARG A 188 34.13 -6.76 -2.09
CA ARG A 188 33.86 -6.93 -0.66
C ARG A 188 34.17 -5.66 0.14
N ALA A 189 35.34 -5.06 -0.09
CA ALA A 189 35.74 -3.81 0.57
C ALA A 189 34.76 -2.68 0.23
N PHE A 190 34.34 -2.59 -1.04
CA PHE A 190 33.33 -1.64 -1.50
C PHE A 190 32.00 -1.80 -0.77
N LYS A 191 31.50 -3.04 -0.61
CA LYS A 191 30.24 -3.31 0.13
C LYS A 191 30.33 -2.99 1.62
N HIS A 192 31.50 -3.18 2.22
CA HIS A 192 31.73 -2.89 3.63
C HIS A 192 31.90 -1.39 3.92
N GLY A 193 32.08 -0.56 2.89
CA GLY A 193 32.12 0.90 3.00
C GLY A 193 30.76 1.53 3.32
N LYS A 194 30.23 2.33 2.40
CA LYS A 194 28.96 3.05 2.61
C LYS A 194 27.77 2.08 2.67
N ARG A 195 26.76 2.39 3.52
CA ARG A 195 25.51 1.61 3.59
C ARG A 195 24.83 1.49 2.22
N SER A 196 24.86 2.57 1.43
CA SER A 196 24.32 2.62 0.05
C SER A 196 25.00 1.63 -0.90
N SER A 197 26.23 1.18 -0.61
CA SER A 197 26.95 0.22 -1.46
C SER A 197 26.54 -1.24 -1.22
N ARG A 198 25.80 -1.54 -0.15
CA ARG A 198 25.45 -2.91 0.24
C ARG A 198 24.43 -3.56 -0.71
N SER A 199 23.54 -2.77 -1.30
CA SER A 199 22.52 -3.21 -2.26
C SER A 199 23.06 -3.38 -3.68
N ILE A 200 24.23 -2.81 -4.00
CA ILE A 200 24.81 -2.83 -5.35
C ILE A 200 25.23 -4.26 -5.74
N ALA A 201 24.82 -4.71 -6.92
CA ALA A 201 25.16 -6.03 -7.44
C ALA A 201 26.63 -6.09 -7.87
N GLU A 202 27.22 -7.29 -7.88
CA GLU A 202 28.62 -7.45 -8.30
C GLU A 202 28.82 -7.06 -9.77
N THR A 203 27.83 -7.35 -10.62
CA THR A 203 27.84 -6.99 -12.04
C THR A 203 27.84 -5.47 -12.26
N GLU A 204 27.15 -4.70 -11.42
CA GLU A 204 27.15 -3.23 -11.47
C GLU A 204 28.50 -2.66 -11.04
N TYR A 205 29.09 -3.22 -9.99
CA TYR A 205 30.44 -2.87 -9.55
C TYR A 205 31.46 -3.16 -10.65
N GLN A 206 31.40 -4.34 -11.27
CA GLN A 206 32.32 -4.72 -12.35
C GLN A 206 32.21 -3.76 -13.55
N ARG A 207 31.00 -3.47 -14.02
CA ARG A 207 30.77 -2.51 -15.11
C ARG A 207 31.29 -1.11 -14.77
N ALA A 208 31.11 -0.68 -13.51
CA ALA A 208 31.63 0.61 -13.05
C ALA A 208 33.17 0.63 -13.02
N THR A 209 33.83 -0.45 -12.57
CA THR A 209 35.30 -0.55 -12.59
C THR A 209 35.87 -0.60 -14.00
N GLU A 210 35.18 -1.24 -14.96
CA GLU A 210 35.58 -1.27 -16.37
C GLU A 210 35.51 0.14 -16.96
N SER A 211 34.39 0.84 -16.75
CA SER A 211 34.26 2.23 -17.19
C SER A 211 35.25 3.19 -16.53
N LEU A 212 35.63 2.95 -15.27
CA LEU A 212 36.67 3.74 -14.58
C LEU A 212 38.08 3.46 -15.13
N GLN A 213 38.35 2.21 -15.50
CA GLN A 213 39.59 1.84 -16.17
C GLN A 213 39.71 2.54 -17.53
N ASP A 214 38.63 2.55 -18.32
CA ASP A 214 38.59 3.26 -19.61
C ASP A 214 38.81 4.77 -19.43
N GLY A 215 38.37 5.32 -18.30
CA GLY A 215 38.61 6.71 -17.90
C GLY A 215 39.97 7.01 -17.28
N GLY A 216 40.86 6.00 -17.17
CA GLY A 216 42.22 6.16 -16.62
C GLY A 216 42.30 6.26 -15.09
N PHE A 217 41.19 6.05 -14.38
CA PHE A 217 41.14 6.14 -12.90
C PHE A 217 41.69 4.90 -12.19
N GLY A 218 42.19 3.93 -12.93
CA GLY A 218 42.72 2.70 -12.36
C GLY A 218 42.85 1.59 -13.38
N ARG A 219 43.16 0.41 -12.86
CA ARG A 219 43.22 -0.84 -13.60
C ARG A 219 42.62 -1.97 -12.79
N ILE A 220 41.96 -2.88 -13.48
CA ILE A 220 41.46 -4.12 -12.92
C ILE A 220 42.59 -5.14 -12.96
N VAL A 221 42.85 -5.77 -11.82
CA VAL A 221 43.82 -6.87 -11.70
C VAL A 221 43.09 -8.12 -11.22
N GLU A 222 43.21 -9.18 -12.00
CA GLU A 222 42.69 -10.50 -11.67
C GLU A 222 43.84 -11.47 -11.44
N PHE A 223 43.83 -12.15 -10.30
CA PHE A 223 44.90 -13.07 -9.92
C PHE A 223 44.39 -14.16 -8.99
N ARG A 224 45.15 -15.24 -8.84
CA ARG A 224 44.78 -16.36 -7.98
C ARG A 224 45.65 -16.42 -6.74
N VAL A 225 45.03 -16.26 -5.57
CA VAL A 225 45.70 -16.46 -4.28
C VAL A 225 45.75 -17.97 -3.97
N PRO A 226 46.88 -18.50 -3.49
CA PRO A 226 46.96 -19.90 -3.05
C PRO A 226 45.83 -20.26 -2.08
N ARG A 227 45.17 -21.40 -2.30
CA ARG A 227 44.03 -21.91 -1.50
C ARG A 227 42.71 -21.14 -1.66
N ALA A 228 42.64 -20.10 -2.48
CA ALA A 228 41.36 -19.47 -2.84
C ALA A 228 40.57 -20.33 -3.85
N ARG A 229 39.25 -20.43 -3.65
CA ARG A 229 38.37 -21.21 -4.54
C ARG A 229 38.22 -20.57 -5.93
N SER A 230 38.19 -19.24 -6.00
CA SER A 230 38.03 -18.45 -7.23
C SER A 230 39.20 -17.49 -7.42
N ALA A 231 39.33 -16.96 -8.64
CA ALA A 231 40.20 -15.82 -8.89
C ALA A 231 39.73 -14.61 -8.06
N CYS A 232 40.68 -13.81 -7.61
CA CYS A 232 40.46 -12.55 -6.93
C CYS A 232 40.54 -11.43 -7.96
N LYS A 233 39.49 -10.62 -8.05
CA LYS A 233 39.44 -9.43 -8.91
C LYS A 233 39.43 -8.19 -8.02
N VAL A 234 40.38 -7.28 -8.24
CA VAL A 234 40.48 -6.00 -7.53
C VAL A 234 40.64 -4.86 -8.52
N PHE A 235 40.17 -3.68 -8.14
CA PHE A 235 40.42 -2.44 -8.85
C PHE A 235 41.50 -1.64 -8.12
N ILE A 236 42.55 -1.27 -8.83
CA ILE A 236 43.68 -0.50 -8.32
C ILE A 236 43.57 0.90 -8.87
N LYS A 237 43.44 1.87 -7.99
CA LYS A 237 43.28 3.27 -8.36
C LYS A 237 44.58 3.83 -8.91
N SER A 238 44.48 4.54 -10.02
CA SER A 238 45.57 5.34 -10.58
C SER A 238 45.04 6.70 -10.96
N LYS A 239 45.89 7.71 -10.86
CA LYS A 239 45.51 9.07 -11.22
C LYS A 239 45.60 9.23 -12.75
N PRO A 240 44.52 9.64 -13.43
CA PRO A 240 44.60 9.98 -14.85
C PRO A 240 45.38 11.29 -15.05
N GLU A 241 46.18 11.36 -16.10
CA GLU A 241 46.94 12.54 -16.50
C GLU A 241 46.61 12.90 -17.96
N PRO A 242 46.02 14.08 -18.25
CA PRO A 242 45.59 15.11 -17.30
C PRO A 242 44.34 14.70 -16.49
N TYR A 243 44.21 15.21 -15.26
CA TYR A 243 43.05 14.89 -14.42
C TYR A 243 41.75 15.48 -15.01
N PRO A 244 40.70 14.68 -15.25
CA PRO A 244 39.47 15.14 -15.91
C PRO A 244 38.72 16.20 -15.10
N THR A 245 38.30 17.29 -15.75
CA THR A 245 37.45 18.32 -15.13
C THR A 245 36.06 17.81 -14.75
N SER A 246 35.59 16.75 -15.43
CA SER A 246 34.32 16.08 -15.18
C SER A 246 34.40 14.98 -14.11
N ALA A 247 35.54 14.82 -13.42
CA ALA A 247 35.70 13.81 -12.40
C ALA A 247 34.77 14.07 -11.19
N PRO A 248 34.22 13.02 -10.55
CA PRO A 248 33.25 13.14 -9.46
C PRO A 248 33.86 13.58 -8.10
N LEU A 249 35.15 13.86 -8.08
CA LEU A 249 35.95 14.31 -6.94
C LEU A 249 37.18 15.07 -7.45
N SER A 250 37.64 16.05 -6.66
CA SER A 250 38.80 16.85 -7.01
C SER A 250 40.09 16.01 -7.02
N SER A 251 41.08 16.48 -7.78
CA SER A 251 42.41 15.87 -7.85
C SER A 251 43.04 15.67 -6.46
N THR A 252 42.89 16.66 -5.57
CA THR A 252 43.41 16.60 -4.19
C THR A 252 42.65 15.62 -3.29
N GLU A 253 41.33 15.51 -3.46
CA GLU A 253 40.53 14.50 -2.74
C GLU A 253 40.89 13.08 -3.18
N PHE A 254 41.12 12.87 -4.49
CA PHE A 254 41.57 11.58 -5.00
C PHE A 254 42.88 11.16 -4.33
N ASP A 255 43.88 12.05 -4.35
CA ASP A 255 45.20 11.77 -3.77
C ASP A 255 45.09 11.45 -2.27
N SER A 256 44.25 12.20 -1.55
CA SER A 256 44.03 12.01 -0.12
C SER A 256 43.39 10.63 0.18
N LEU A 257 42.45 10.19 -0.65
CA LEU A 257 41.79 8.90 -0.49
C LEU A 257 42.70 7.73 -0.87
N VAL A 258 43.49 7.88 -1.92
CA VAL A 258 44.46 6.86 -2.36
C VAL A 258 45.59 6.68 -1.34
N ALA A 259 46.01 7.75 -0.67
CA ALA A 259 47.03 7.70 0.39
C ALA A 259 46.55 7.01 1.69
N MET A 260 45.25 6.71 1.82
CA MET A 260 44.74 6.00 3.00
C MET A 260 45.19 4.54 3.04
N PRO A 261 45.23 3.90 4.22
CA PRO A 261 45.60 2.50 4.35
C PRO A 261 44.72 1.56 3.51
N ILE A 262 45.32 0.47 3.03
CA ILE A 262 44.60 -0.59 2.32
C ILE A 262 43.51 -1.17 3.24
N HIS A 263 42.31 -1.35 2.69
CA HIS A 263 41.17 -1.88 3.44
C HIS A 263 41.44 -3.29 4.00
N LYS A 264 40.99 -3.58 5.22
CA LYS A 264 41.21 -4.86 5.94
C LYS A 264 40.72 -6.12 5.22
N ASP A 265 39.82 -5.98 4.25
CA ASP A 265 39.32 -7.10 3.43
C ASP A 265 40.30 -7.49 2.31
N ILE A 266 41.30 -6.66 2.02
CA ILE A 266 42.43 -7.02 1.17
C ILE A 266 43.44 -7.74 2.05
N THR A 267 43.49 -9.07 1.91
CA THR A 267 44.32 -9.92 2.77
C THR A 267 45.82 -9.77 2.47
N GLN A 268 46.69 -10.10 3.43
CA GLN A 268 48.14 -9.99 3.24
C GLN A 268 48.66 -10.72 1.99
N PRO A 269 48.22 -11.95 1.64
CA PRO A 269 48.65 -12.60 0.41
C PRO A 269 48.27 -11.84 -0.88
N MET A 270 47.17 -11.08 -0.84
CA MET A 270 46.79 -10.20 -1.95
C MET A 270 47.74 -9.01 -2.04
N VAL A 271 48.04 -8.36 -0.91
CA VAL A 271 48.99 -7.24 -0.85
C VAL A 271 50.38 -7.67 -1.34
N ASP A 272 50.87 -8.83 -0.89
CA ASP A 272 52.15 -9.39 -1.31
C ASP A 272 52.19 -9.65 -2.83
N TYR A 273 51.10 -10.17 -3.41
CA TYR A 273 50.98 -10.37 -4.85
C TYR A 273 51.04 -9.03 -5.59
N LEU A 274 50.32 -8.02 -5.08
CA LEU A 274 50.26 -6.71 -5.71
C LEU A 274 51.63 -6.01 -5.72
N HIS A 275 52.38 -6.05 -4.62
CA HIS A 275 53.73 -5.48 -4.59
C HIS A 275 54.73 -6.25 -5.44
N ARG A 276 54.67 -7.60 -5.47
CA ARG A 276 55.60 -8.42 -6.28
C ARG A 276 55.47 -8.20 -7.79
N ASN A 277 54.34 -7.67 -8.24
CA ASN A 277 54.04 -7.43 -9.65
C ASN A 277 53.94 -5.92 -9.96
N ASP A 278 54.51 -5.06 -9.11
CA ASP A 278 54.58 -3.60 -9.28
C ASP A 278 53.20 -2.97 -9.55
N TYR A 279 52.17 -3.49 -8.88
CA TYR A 279 50.83 -2.94 -8.95
C TYR A 279 50.59 -1.82 -7.94
N LEU A 280 51.31 -1.84 -6.81
CA LEU A 280 51.26 -0.91 -5.68
C LEU A 280 52.65 -0.38 -5.34
#